data_AF-A0A972X3K3-F1
#
_entry.id   AF-A0A972X3K3-F1
#
_cell.length_a   1.000
_cell.length_b   1.000
_cell.length_c   1.000
_cell.angle_alpha   90.00
_cell.angle_beta   90.00
_cell.angle_gamma   90.00
#
_symmetry.space_group_name_H-M   'P 1'
#
loop_
_entity.id
_entity.type
_entity.pdbx_description
1 polymer ?
#
loop_
_entity_poly.entity_id
_entity_poly.type
_entity_poly.pdbx_seq_one_letter_code
_entity_poly.pdbx_strand_id
1 'polypeptide(L)'
;MGQSSLAWMLLGFSAFYLVFAFPISFFRHDDWLMIGNVVRIIPQNWEFLFQTHLVFNETAEIWFFRPWFKLILYLLFQTMGYHYYGWLVVNLLFTVGALLLGYLAISEFTGSTKRALLFVSLFVVSLHFHFASLVWVGEGTMNCPQIFLLFFNFYCFSKFLNASTQTAKTSFYLLGIVAFVFSLGFKEAAIFHLPFLVAILFGGSLAKKFSLAEKSFSLLPYFFIGVGYLYFRLYLLPFNPGYKPQMVLSWLIVPATYLLISFLIPIFCLLLGTLNSKIKPSEYFKGMLSRVGYAIFFIPFFI
;
A
#
# COMPACT_ATOMS: atom_id res chain seq x y z
N MET A 1 6.53 -24.52 -11.40
CA MET A 1 5.52 -24.27 -10.34
C MET A 1 5.21 -22.79 -10.07
N GLY A 2 5.79 -21.81 -10.78
CA GLY A 2 5.73 -20.39 -10.36
C GLY A 2 4.46 -19.60 -10.71
N GLN A 3 4.04 -19.59 -11.99
CA GLN A 3 2.98 -18.67 -12.44
C GLN A 3 1.55 -19.14 -12.11
N SER A 4 1.27 -20.45 -12.23
CA SER A 4 -0.05 -20.99 -11.89
C SER A 4 -0.39 -20.81 -10.41
N SER A 5 0.59 -20.98 -9.52
CA SER A 5 0.41 -20.82 -8.07
C SER A 5 0.07 -19.38 -7.70
N LEU A 6 0.74 -18.38 -8.30
CA LEU A 6 0.44 -16.97 -8.06
C LEU A 6 -0.98 -16.61 -8.52
N ALA A 7 -1.38 -17.06 -9.72
CA ALA A 7 -2.71 -16.79 -10.24
C ALA A 7 -3.81 -17.34 -9.31
N TRP A 8 -3.67 -18.58 -8.85
CA TRP A 8 -4.62 -19.17 -7.89
C TRP A 8 -4.62 -18.46 -6.53
N MET A 9 -3.47 -17.98 -6.05
CA MET A 9 -3.38 -17.19 -4.82
C MET A 9 -4.12 -15.86 -4.95
N LEU A 10 -3.91 -15.13 -6.04
CA LEU A 10 -4.57 -13.85 -6.28
C LEU A 10 -6.07 -14.02 -6.50
N LEU A 11 -6.48 -15.07 -7.24
CA LEU A 11 -7.90 -15.41 -7.43
C LEU A 11 -8.56 -15.80 -6.10
N GLY A 12 -7.91 -16.66 -5.32
CA GLY A 12 -8.39 -17.08 -4.00
C GLY A 12 -8.50 -15.91 -3.03
N PHE A 13 -7.49 -15.03 -3.02
CA PHE A 13 -7.52 -13.78 -2.24
C PHE A 13 -8.70 -12.90 -2.63
N SER A 14 -8.87 -12.62 -3.92
CA SER A 14 -9.98 -11.80 -4.41
C SER A 14 -11.34 -12.39 -4.09
N ALA A 15 -11.53 -13.69 -4.31
CA ALA A 15 -12.79 -14.38 -4.03
C ALA A 15 -13.11 -14.39 -2.52
N PHE A 16 -12.13 -14.76 -1.69
CA PHE A 16 -12.26 -14.70 -0.24
C PHE A 16 -12.62 -13.28 0.20
N TYR A 17 -11.84 -12.30 -0.23
CA TYR A 17 -12.04 -10.90 0.13
C TYR A 17 -13.44 -10.40 -0.22
N LEU A 18 -13.94 -10.65 -1.43
CA LEU A 18 -15.28 -10.24 -1.83
C LEU A 18 -16.37 -10.88 -0.97
N VAL A 19 -16.22 -12.16 -0.60
CA VAL A 19 -17.16 -12.85 0.31
C VAL A 19 -17.19 -12.19 1.69
N PHE A 20 -16.06 -11.75 2.23
CA PHE A 20 -16.00 -11.09 3.55
C PHE A 20 -16.36 -9.61 3.53
N ALA A 21 -16.13 -8.92 2.42
CA ALA A 21 -16.45 -7.50 2.29
C ALA A 21 -17.95 -7.26 2.08
N PHE A 22 -18.65 -8.20 1.41
CA PHE A 22 -20.06 -8.05 1.03
C PHE A 22 -21.03 -7.81 2.22
N PRO A 23 -20.90 -8.47 3.38
CA PRO A 23 -21.79 -8.26 4.52
C PRO A 23 -21.57 -6.93 5.25
N ILE A 24 -20.43 -6.27 5.02
CA ILE A 24 -19.98 -5.08 5.78
C ILE A 24 -19.80 -3.88 4.82
N SER A 25 -20.37 -3.97 3.62
CA SER A 25 -20.22 -2.97 2.57
C SER A 25 -21.14 -1.77 2.79
N PHE A 26 -20.59 -0.66 3.24
CA PHE A 26 -21.30 0.62 3.31
C PHE A 26 -20.33 1.80 3.27
N PHE A 27 -20.79 2.94 2.77
CA PHE A 27 -20.08 4.21 2.89
C PHE A 27 -20.17 4.71 4.34
N ARG A 28 -19.02 4.89 4.99
CA ARG A 28 -18.97 5.48 6.33
C ARG A 28 -19.24 6.99 6.27
N HIS A 29 -19.54 7.58 7.42
CA HIS A 29 -19.75 9.02 7.54
C HIS A 29 -18.62 9.85 6.90
N ASP A 30 -17.37 9.49 7.16
CA ASP A 30 -16.20 10.18 6.59
C ASP A 30 -16.12 10.03 5.06
N ASP A 31 -16.57 8.90 4.52
CA ASP A 31 -16.58 8.67 3.07
C ASP A 31 -17.55 9.64 2.39
N TRP A 32 -18.75 9.81 2.95
CA TRP A 32 -19.75 10.76 2.45
C TRP A 32 -19.24 12.19 2.45
N LEU A 33 -18.56 12.58 3.52
CA LEU A 33 -17.96 13.89 3.64
C LEU A 33 -16.91 14.13 2.56
N MET A 34 -15.97 13.19 2.39
CA MET A 34 -14.90 13.33 1.41
C MET A 34 -15.45 13.37 -0.02
N ILE A 35 -16.38 12.45 -0.35
CA ILE A 35 -17.05 12.39 -1.66
C ILE A 35 -17.84 13.68 -1.90
N GLY A 36 -18.68 14.10 -0.95
CA GLY A 36 -19.51 15.31 -1.09
C GLY A 36 -18.68 16.57 -1.32
N ASN A 37 -17.53 16.69 -0.64
CA ASN A 37 -16.60 17.79 -0.86
C ASN A 37 -16.04 17.81 -2.28
N VAL A 38 -15.46 16.70 -2.74
CA VAL A 38 -14.81 16.66 -4.06
C VAL A 38 -15.81 16.81 -5.20
N VAL A 39 -16.99 16.18 -5.09
CA VAL A 39 -18.02 16.20 -6.15
C VAL A 39 -18.67 17.57 -6.28
N ARG A 40 -18.88 18.27 -5.16
CA ARG A 40 -19.49 19.61 -5.18
C ARG A 40 -18.51 20.68 -5.63
N ILE A 41 -17.26 20.63 -5.14
CA ILE A 41 -16.33 21.76 -5.25
C ILE A 41 -15.48 21.66 -6.53
N ILE A 42 -14.94 20.49 -6.88
CA ILE A 42 -13.99 20.36 -8.02
C ILE A 42 -14.57 20.83 -9.36
N PRO A 43 -15.83 20.53 -9.74
CA PRO A 43 -16.41 21.04 -10.99
C PRO A 43 -16.44 22.57 -11.09
N GLN A 44 -16.46 23.25 -9.94
CA GLN A 44 -16.53 24.71 -9.84
C GLN A 44 -15.16 25.34 -9.59
N ASN A 45 -14.25 24.60 -8.92
CA ASN A 45 -12.92 25.06 -8.55
C ASN A 45 -11.91 23.90 -8.47
N TRP A 46 -11.11 23.75 -9.54
CA TRP A 46 -10.05 22.73 -9.62
C TRP A 46 -8.89 22.96 -8.64
N GLU A 47 -8.70 24.17 -8.13
CA GLU A 47 -7.65 24.46 -7.14
C GLU A 47 -7.91 23.73 -5.82
N PHE A 48 -9.16 23.32 -5.56
CA PHE A 48 -9.52 22.53 -4.37
C PHE A 48 -8.72 21.23 -4.24
N LEU A 49 -8.22 20.67 -5.34
CA LEU A 49 -7.29 19.53 -5.32
C LEU A 49 -6.06 19.82 -4.45
N PHE A 50 -5.52 21.04 -4.51
CA PHE A 50 -4.29 21.44 -3.84
C PHE A 50 -4.54 22.14 -2.50
N GLN A 51 -5.79 22.22 -2.05
CA GLN A 51 -6.13 22.81 -0.76
C GLN A 51 -6.03 21.79 0.37
N THR A 52 -5.67 22.25 1.56
CA THR A 52 -5.51 21.40 2.76
C THR A 52 -6.77 21.23 3.57
N HIS A 53 -7.88 21.85 3.18
CA HIS A 53 -9.13 21.78 3.94
C HIS A 53 -10.19 20.90 3.28
N LEU A 54 -11.15 20.49 4.09
CA LEU A 54 -12.47 20.02 3.68
C LEU A 54 -13.51 20.97 4.27
N VAL A 55 -14.67 21.07 3.62
CA VAL A 55 -15.79 21.89 4.06
C VAL A 55 -16.78 21.03 4.83
N PHE A 56 -17.02 21.39 6.08
CA PHE A 56 -17.97 20.78 7.02
C PHE A 56 -18.97 21.85 7.46
N ASN A 57 -20.27 21.65 7.21
CA ASN A 57 -21.32 22.61 7.60
C ASN A 57 -20.96 24.07 7.23
N GLU A 58 -20.52 24.30 5.99
CA GLU A 58 -20.08 25.62 5.47
C GLU A 58 -18.79 26.20 6.06
N THR A 59 -18.15 25.49 6.99
CA THR A 59 -16.86 25.86 7.58
C THR A 59 -15.72 25.06 6.95
N ALA A 60 -14.61 25.73 6.60
CA ALA A 60 -13.42 25.06 6.09
C ALA A 60 -12.54 24.60 7.27
N GLU A 61 -12.39 23.28 7.43
CA GLU A 61 -11.54 22.69 8.47
C GLU A 61 -10.24 22.15 7.89
N ILE A 62 -9.14 22.36 8.62
CA ILE A 62 -7.82 21.86 8.21
C ILE A 62 -7.81 20.33 8.22
N TRP A 63 -7.49 19.78 7.07
CA TRP A 63 -7.36 18.35 6.81
C TRP A 63 -5.97 18.04 6.22
N PHE A 64 -5.89 17.05 5.33
CA PHE A 64 -4.65 16.61 4.69
C PHE A 64 -4.50 17.19 3.27
N PHE A 65 -3.26 17.48 2.89
CA PHE A 65 -2.91 17.82 1.51
C PHE A 65 -2.79 16.55 0.67
N ARG A 66 -3.82 16.25 -0.12
CA ARG A 66 -3.92 14.99 -0.88
C ARG A 66 -4.55 15.20 -2.27
N PRO A 67 -3.82 15.84 -3.20
CA PRO A 67 -4.38 16.19 -4.50
C PRO A 67 -4.80 14.97 -5.33
N TRP A 68 -4.01 13.90 -5.32
CA TRP A 68 -4.30 12.72 -6.14
C TRP A 68 -5.41 11.86 -5.56
N PHE A 69 -5.53 11.84 -4.23
CA PHE A 69 -6.70 11.27 -3.55
C PHE A 69 -7.99 12.01 -3.93
N LYS A 70 -8.01 13.35 -3.82
CA LYS A 70 -9.19 14.15 -4.19
C LYS A 70 -9.57 13.93 -5.65
N LEU A 71 -8.56 13.89 -6.53
CA LEU A 71 -8.77 13.63 -7.96
C LEU A 71 -9.34 12.23 -8.21
N ILE A 72 -8.78 11.17 -7.60
CA ILE A 72 -9.29 9.82 -7.84
C ILE A 72 -10.70 9.64 -7.30
N LEU A 73 -11.01 10.21 -6.13
CA LEU A 73 -12.37 10.19 -5.59
C LEU A 73 -13.36 10.82 -6.56
N TYR A 74 -13.00 11.98 -7.12
CA TYR A 74 -13.84 12.68 -8.09
C TYR A 74 -14.05 11.84 -9.36
N LEU A 75 -12.98 11.31 -9.95
CA LEU A 75 -13.08 10.49 -11.16
C LEU A 75 -13.89 9.21 -10.93
N LEU A 76 -13.74 8.55 -9.78
CA LEU A 76 -14.52 7.37 -9.42
C LEU A 76 -15.99 7.70 -9.22
N PHE A 77 -16.30 8.84 -8.61
CA PHE A 77 -17.68 9.31 -8.53
C PHE A 77 -18.27 9.61 -9.92
N GLN A 78 -17.54 10.29 -10.80
CA GLN A 78 -18.04 10.60 -12.14
C GLN A 78 -18.30 9.35 -12.98
N THR A 79 -17.52 8.29 -12.78
CA THR A 79 -17.61 7.05 -13.55
C THR A 79 -18.58 6.03 -12.96
N MET A 80 -18.71 5.96 -11.63
CA MET A 80 -19.45 4.90 -10.94
C MET A 80 -20.53 5.41 -9.98
N GLY A 81 -20.65 6.73 -9.78
CA GLY A 81 -21.56 7.33 -8.81
C GLY A 81 -21.38 6.76 -7.41
N TYR A 82 -22.49 6.50 -6.72
CA TYR A 82 -22.50 5.87 -5.39
C TYR A 82 -22.53 4.33 -5.44
N HIS A 83 -22.07 3.72 -6.54
CA HIS A 83 -22.07 2.26 -6.65
C HIS A 83 -20.94 1.63 -5.85
N TYR A 84 -21.13 1.44 -4.55
CA TYR A 84 -20.11 0.96 -3.60
C TYR A 84 -19.25 -0.20 -4.12
N TYR A 85 -19.87 -1.25 -4.69
CA TYR A 85 -19.13 -2.40 -5.19
C TYR A 85 -18.20 -2.06 -6.37
N GLY A 86 -18.49 -1.01 -7.12
CA GLY A 86 -17.60 -0.50 -8.16
C GLY A 86 -16.30 0.04 -7.56
N TRP A 87 -16.42 0.85 -6.50
CA TRP A 87 -15.29 1.38 -5.75
C TRP A 87 -14.47 0.27 -5.09
N LEU A 88 -15.15 -0.73 -4.51
CA LEU A 88 -14.53 -1.91 -3.93
C LEU A 88 -13.71 -2.68 -4.96
N VAL A 89 -14.26 -2.90 -6.17
CA VAL A 89 -13.55 -3.57 -7.27
C VAL A 89 -12.31 -2.78 -7.67
N VAL A 90 -12.39 -1.46 -7.80
CA VAL A 90 -11.23 -0.63 -8.12
C VAL A 90 -10.14 -0.73 -7.05
N ASN A 91 -10.50 -0.63 -5.77
CA ASN A 91 -9.56 -0.79 -4.65
C ASN A 91 -8.90 -2.17 -4.67
N LEU A 92 -9.68 -3.22 -4.93
CA LEU A 92 -9.17 -4.59 -5.06
C LEU A 92 -8.21 -4.73 -6.24
N LEU A 93 -8.52 -4.13 -7.39
CA LEU A 93 -7.65 -4.15 -8.57
C LEU A 93 -6.29 -3.47 -8.30
N PHE A 94 -6.30 -2.33 -7.61
CA PHE A 94 -5.05 -1.67 -7.18
C PHE A 94 -4.23 -2.58 -6.26
N THR A 95 -4.87 -3.23 -5.29
CA THR A 95 -4.19 -4.11 -4.34
C THR A 95 -3.65 -5.37 -5.00
N VAL A 96 -4.42 -6.03 -5.87
CA VAL A 96 -3.95 -7.18 -6.65
C VAL A 96 -2.81 -6.78 -7.58
N GLY A 97 -2.91 -5.62 -8.22
CA GLY A 97 -1.84 -5.05 -9.03
C GLY A 97 -0.57 -4.79 -8.22
N ALA A 98 -0.72 -4.27 -6.99
CA ALA A 98 0.39 -4.05 -6.07
C ALA A 98 1.08 -5.37 -5.70
N LEU A 99 0.31 -6.44 -5.43
CA LEU A 99 0.85 -7.77 -5.12
C LEU A 99 1.57 -8.39 -6.30
N LEU A 100 1.03 -8.25 -7.51
CA LEU A 100 1.68 -8.71 -8.73
C LEU A 100 3.01 -7.98 -8.93
N LEU A 101 3.02 -6.65 -8.80
CA LEU A 101 4.24 -5.85 -8.93
C LEU A 101 5.26 -6.19 -7.85
N GLY A 102 4.84 -6.39 -6.60
CA GLY A 102 5.70 -6.85 -5.52
C GLY A 102 6.29 -8.24 -5.77
N TYR A 103 5.48 -9.18 -6.26
CA TYR A 103 5.96 -10.50 -6.68
C TYR A 103 7.04 -10.37 -7.76
N LEU A 104 6.78 -9.58 -8.81
CA LEU A 104 7.72 -9.38 -9.91
C LEU A 104 9.01 -8.70 -9.43
N ALA A 105 8.89 -7.65 -8.61
CA ALA A 105 10.02 -6.91 -8.05
C ALA A 105 10.90 -7.82 -7.18
N ILE A 106 10.32 -8.61 -6.28
CA ILE A 106 11.08 -9.51 -5.40
C ILE A 106 11.71 -10.65 -6.20
N SER A 107 10.99 -11.21 -7.18
CA SER A 107 11.53 -12.27 -8.03
C SER A 107 12.71 -11.75 -8.84
N GLU A 108 12.59 -10.56 -9.42
CA GLU A 108 13.68 -9.87 -10.12
C GLU A 108 14.85 -9.59 -9.17
N PHE A 109 14.54 -9.10 -7.96
CA PHE A 109 15.55 -8.65 -7.01
C PHE A 109 16.34 -9.79 -6.35
N THR A 110 15.68 -10.92 -6.12
CA THR A 110 16.26 -12.06 -5.39
C THR A 110 16.60 -13.24 -6.29
N GLY A 111 16.18 -13.23 -7.55
CA GLY A 111 16.21 -14.40 -8.44
C GLY A 111 15.33 -15.57 -7.95
N SER A 112 14.47 -15.36 -6.95
CA SER A 112 13.74 -16.43 -6.27
C SER A 112 12.23 -16.22 -6.30
N THR A 113 11.56 -17.02 -7.13
CA THR A 113 10.08 -17.10 -7.14
C THR A 113 9.51 -17.57 -5.81
N LYS A 114 10.24 -18.41 -5.06
CA LYS A 114 9.82 -18.87 -3.72
C LYS A 114 9.73 -17.71 -2.73
N ARG A 115 10.71 -16.80 -2.72
CA ARG A 115 10.70 -15.61 -1.84
C ARG A 115 9.57 -14.65 -2.24
N ALA A 116 9.33 -14.50 -3.54
CA ALA A 116 8.23 -13.69 -4.04
C ALA A 116 6.86 -14.29 -3.65
N LEU A 117 6.66 -15.61 -3.76
CA LEU A 117 5.45 -16.29 -3.31
C LEU A 117 5.26 -16.19 -1.79
N LEU A 118 6.34 -16.28 -1.01
CA LEU A 118 6.29 -16.08 0.43
C LEU A 118 5.80 -14.68 0.80
N PHE A 119 6.29 -13.64 0.11
CA PHE A 119 5.80 -12.28 0.28
C PHE A 119 4.29 -12.16 0.01
N VAL A 120 3.81 -12.68 -1.13
CA VAL A 120 2.37 -12.64 -1.47
C VAL A 120 1.56 -13.40 -0.42
N SER A 121 2.07 -14.56 0.04
CA SER A 121 1.42 -15.36 1.07
C SER A 121 1.31 -14.58 2.38
N LEU A 122 2.40 -13.97 2.83
CA LEU A 122 2.43 -13.15 4.05
C LEU A 122 1.46 -11.98 3.95
N PHE A 123 1.38 -11.31 2.81
CA PHE A 123 0.44 -10.22 2.61
C PHE A 123 -1.02 -10.69 2.66
N VAL A 124 -1.36 -11.76 1.92
CA VAL A 124 -2.72 -12.33 1.89
C VAL A 124 -3.16 -12.79 3.27
N VAL A 125 -2.25 -13.45 4.01
CA VAL A 125 -2.48 -13.87 5.39
C VAL A 125 -2.66 -12.65 6.29
N SER A 126 -1.94 -11.56 6.06
CA SER A 126 -2.00 -10.32 6.85
C SER A 126 -3.27 -9.47 6.58
N LEU A 127 -4.39 -10.09 6.22
CA LEU A 127 -5.63 -9.43 5.81
C LEU A 127 -6.13 -8.42 6.84
N HIS A 128 -6.04 -8.72 8.12
CA HIS A 128 -6.50 -7.84 9.21
C HIS A 128 -5.84 -6.45 9.18
N PHE A 129 -4.66 -6.30 8.59
CA PHE A 129 -3.99 -5.01 8.47
C PHE A 129 -4.49 -4.14 7.31
N HIS A 130 -5.02 -4.75 6.26
CA HIS A 130 -5.38 -4.05 5.03
C HIS A 130 -6.85 -4.21 4.63
N PHE A 131 -7.63 -5.00 5.37
CA PHE A 131 -9.07 -5.18 5.16
C PHE A 131 -9.83 -3.84 5.17
N ALA A 132 -9.58 -3.00 6.18
CA ALA A 132 -10.13 -1.65 6.27
C ALA A 132 -9.81 -0.80 5.03
N SER A 133 -8.59 -0.92 4.51
CA SER A 133 -8.15 -0.22 3.30
C SER A 133 -8.78 -0.75 2.02
N LEU A 134 -9.45 -1.90 2.04
CA LEU A 134 -10.15 -2.38 0.87
C LEU A 134 -11.67 -2.13 1.00
N VAL A 135 -12.24 -2.29 2.19
CA VAL A 135 -13.68 -2.14 2.42
C VAL A 135 -14.05 -0.67 2.43
N TRP A 136 -13.39 0.14 3.26
CA TRP A 136 -13.82 1.53 3.44
C TRP A 136 -13.35 2.41 2.28
N VAL A 137 -14.30 3.10 1.66
CA VAL A 137 -14.07 3.76 0.36
C VAL A 137 -13.01 4.85 0.47
N GLY A 138 -13.10 5.73 1.45
CA GLY A 138 -12.16 6.83 1.62
C GLY A 138 -10.76 6.35 2.02
N GLU A 139 -10.66 5.35 2.90
CA GLU A 139 -9.36 4.76 3.23
C GLU A 139 -8.77 4.00 2.05
N GLY A 140 -9.60 3.27 1.29
CA GLY A 140 -9.11 2.47 0.19
C GLY A 140 -8.72 3.23 -1.05
N THR A 141 -9.48 4.26 -1.41
CA THR A 141 -9.09 5.16 -2.51
C THR A 141 -7.87 6.02 -2.17
N MET A 142 -7.50 6.10 -0.89
CA MET A 142 -6.21 6.65 -0.46
C MET A 142 -5.11 5.59 -0.50
N ASN A 143 -5.29 4.47 0.20
CA ASN A 143 -4.22 3.51 0.50
C ASN A 143 -3.94 2.56 -0.68
N CYS A 144 -4.96 2.09 -1.40
CA CYS A 144 -4.80 1.10 -2.47
C CYS A 144 -4.04 1.66 -3.69
N PRO A 145 -4.38 2.85 -4.23
CA PRO A 145 -3.58 3.47 -5.28
C PRO A 145 -2.16 3.79 -4.81
N GLN A 146 -2.02 4.25 -3.56
CA GLN A 146 -0.72 4.56 -2.97
C GLN A 146 0.18 3.32 -2.94
N ILE A 147 -0.30 2.19 -2.39
CA ILE A 147 0.50 0.96 -2.29
C ILE A 147 0.82 0.39 -3.67
N PHE A 148 -0.11 0.47 -4.63
CA PHE A 148 0.14 0.12 -6.03
C PHE A 148 1.31 0.92 -6.60
N LEU A 149 1.30 2.25 -6.44
CA LEU A 149 2.36 3.12 -6.93
C LEU A 149 3.71 2.87 -6.24
N LEU A 150 3.72 2.52 -4.95
CA LEU A 150 4.96 2.14 -4.24
C LEU A 150 5.52 0.80 -4.72
N PHE A 151 4.67 -0.19 -5.00
CA PHE A 151 5.15 -1.44 -5.60
C PHE A 151 5.55 -1.28 -7.05
N PHE A 152 4.89 -0.38 -7.79
CA PHE A 152 5.32 0.00 -9.14
C PHE A 152 6.68 0.68 -9.10
N ASN A 153 6.90 1.61 -8.16
CA ASN A 153 8.21 2.20 -7.90
C ASN A 153 9.27 1.12 -7.61
N PHE A 154 8.99 0.18 -6.70
CA PHE A 154 9.93 -0.88 -6.36
C PHE A 154 10.23 -1.81 -7.55
N TYR A 155 9.23 -2.15 -8.35
CA TYR A 155 9.41 -2.92 -9.57
C TYR A 155 10.31 -2.19 -10.58
N CYS A 156 10.02 -0.91 -10.85
CA CYS A 156 10.85 -0.06 -11.70
C CYS A 156 12.28 0.06 -11.16
N PHE A 157 12.45 0.23 -9.85
CA PHE A 157 13.77 0.28 -9.22
C PHE A 157 14.54 -1.03 -9.39
N SER A 158 13.87 -2.17 -9.22
CA SER A 158 14.47 -3.49 -9.46
C SER A 158 14.90 -3.68 -10.92
N LYS A 159 14.07 -3.23 -11.87
CA LYS A 159 14.41 -3.25 -13.31
C LYS A 159 15.54 -2.29 -13.66
N PHE A 160 15.58 -1.11 -13.05
CA PHE A 160 16.70 -0.17 -13.17
C PHE A 160 18.02 -0.84 -12.75
N LEU A 161 18.04 -1.56 -11.63
CA LEU A 161 19.24 -2.24 -11.16
C LEU A 161 19.71 -3.35 -12.10
N ASN A 162 18.80 -4.00 -12.84
CA ASN A 162 19.11 -5.14 -13.71
C ASN A 162 19.18 -4.83 -15.21
N ALA A 163 18.75 -3.64 -15.64
CA ALA A 163 18.73 -3.27 -17.05
C ALA A 163 20.15 -3.29 -17.66
N SER A 164 20.26 -3.84 -18.86
CA SER A 164 21.52 -3.97 -19.61
C SER A 164 21.87 -2.71 -20.42
N THR A 165 20.87 -1.95 -20.86
CA THR A 165 21.05 -0.74 -21.67
C THR A 165 20.85 0.52 -20.84
N GLN A 166 21.58 1.58 -21.18
CA GLN A 166 21.46 2.86 -20.48
C GLN A 166 20.07 3.47 -20.66
N THR A 167 19.48 3.37 -21.85
CA THR A 167 18.12 3.85 -22.13
C THR A 167 17.11 3.19 -21.20
N ALA A 168 17.14 1.85 -21.06
CA ALA A 168 16.23 1.14 -20.18
C ALA A 168 16.43 1.52 -18.71
N LYS A 169 17.69 1.66 -18.25
CA LYS A 169 18.00 2.14 -16.90
C LYS A 169 17.35 3.48 -16.62
N THR A 170 17.56 4.46 -17.50
CA THR A 170 16.99 5.81 -17.36
C THR A 170 15.48 5.79 -17.37
N SER A 171 14.85 5.05 -18.29
CA SER A 171 13.38 4.96 -18.35
C SER A 171 12.77 4.39 -17.08
N PHE A 172 13.27 3.25 -16.59
CA PHE A 172 12.75 2.65 -15.36
C PHE A 172 13.00 3.53 -14.14
N TYR A 173 14.16 4.20 -14.09
CA TYR A 173 14.47 5.12 -13.02
C TYR A 173 13.50 6.31 -12.95
N LEU A 174 13.25 6.96 -14.09
CA LEU A 174 12.30 8.07 -14.19
C LEU A 174 10.87 7.64 -13.88
N LEU A 175 10.42 6.50 -14.42
CA LEU A 175 9.09 5.96 -14.11
C LEU A 175 8.93 5.66 -12.62
N GLY A 176 9.97 5.13 -11.97
CA GLY A 176 10.00 4.93 -10.53
C GLY A 176 9.82 6.27 -9.80
N ILE A 177 10.62 7.28 -10.12
CA ILE A 177 10.52 8.61 -9.48
C ILE A 177 9.11 9.19 -9.64
N VAL A 178 8.55 9.14 -10.84
CA VAL A 178 7.18 9.61 -11.11
C VAL A 178 6.18 8.88 -10.22
N ALA A 179 6.27 7.55 -10.14
CA ALA A 179 5.39 6.75 -9.28
C ALA A 179 5.49 7.13 -7.80
N PHE A 180 6.71 7.41 -7.31
CA PHE A 180 6.94 7.86 -5.94
C PHE A 180 6.33 9.24 -5.67
N VAL A 181 6.51 10.20 -6.58
CA VAL A 181 5.89 11.54 -6.49
C VAL A 181 4.37 11.44 -6.47
N PHE A 182 3.78 10.62 -7.35
CA PHE A 182 2.34 10.40 -7.36
C PHE A 182 1.86 9.71 -6.08
N SER A 183 2.64 8.79 -5.51
CA SER A 183 2.27 8.14 -4.23
C SER A 183 2.16 9.15 -3.08
N LEU A 184 3.06 10.15 -3.03
CA LEU A 184 3.07 11.20 -2.00
C LEU A 184 1.81 12.07 -1.98
N GLY A 185 1.14 12.27 -3.13
CA GLY A 185 -0.11 13.03 -3.18
C GLY A 185 -1.37 12.22 -2.85
N PHE A 186 -1.24 10.91 -2.58
CA PHE A 186 -2.28 10.12 -1.92
C PHE A 186 -2.12 10.17 -0.40
N LYS A 187 -0.89 9.96 0.12
CA LYS A 187 -0.64 9.93 1.56
C LYS A 187 0.81 10.22 1.90
N GLU A 188 1.00 10.93 3.01
CA GLU A 188 2.31 11.29 3.56
C GLU A 188 3.20 10.08 3.87
N ALA A 189 2.57 8.95 4.24
CA ALA A 189 3.27 7.72 4.62
C ALA A 189 4.14 7.14 3.48
N ALA A 190 3.94 7.56 2.22
CA ALA A 190 4.80 7.18 1.12
C ALA A 190 6.27 7.57 1.36
N ILE A 191 6.54 8.59 2.19
CA ILE A 191 7.91 9.01 2.53
C ILE A 191 8.75 7.88 3.14
N PHE A 192 8.11 6.94 3.85
CA PHE A 192 8.77 5.78 4.46
C PHE A 192 9.22 4.74 3.42
N HIS A 193 8.90 4.92 2.14
CA HIS A 193 9.48 4.12 1.07
C HIS A 193 10.98 4.42 0.85
N LEU A 194 11.45 5.63 1.20
CA LEU A 194 12.86 6.01 1.08
C LEU A 194 13.80 5.10 1.90
N PRO A 195 13.61 4.91 3.21
CA PRO A 195 14.46 4.00 3.98
C PRO A 195 14.36 2.56 3.47
N PHE A 196 13.22 2.15 2.89
CA PHE A 196 13.09 0.85 2.22
C PHE A 196 13.99 0.73 0.98
N LEU A 197 14.02 1.74 0.10
CA LEU A 197 14.92 1.77 -1.05
C LEU A 197 16.40 1.79 -0.63
N VAL A 198 16.73 2.53 0.43
CA VAL A 198 18.07 2.52 1.03
C VAL A 198 18.43 1.09 1.50
N ALA A 199 17.55 0.44 2.25
CA ALA A 199 17.78 -0.92 2.74
C ALA A 199 18.01 -1.92 1.59
N ILE A 200 17.27 -1.79 0.48
CA ILE A 200 17.45 -2.59 -0.73
C ILE A 200 18.83 -2.33 -1.37
N LEU A 201 19.20 -1.08 -1.55
CA LEU A 201 20.41 -0.71 -2.28
C LEU A 201 21.71 -1.00 -1.50
N PHE A 202 21.64 -0.94 -0.17
CA PHE A 202 22.78 -1.18 0.71
C PHE A 202 22.82 -2.61 1.28
N GLY A 203 21.67 -3.28 1.44
CA GLY A 203 21.59 -4.66 1.93
C GLY A 203 21.49 -5.73 0.82
N GLY A 204 21.14 -5.33 -0.41
CA GLY A 204 20.83 -6.23 -1.52
C GLY A 204 22.04 -6.85 -2.21
N SER A 205 21.94 -8.13 -2.56
CA SER A 205 22.96 -8.83 -3.37
C SER A 205 23.10 -8.24 -4.78
N LEU A 206 22.00 -7.84 -5.41
CA LEU A 206 22.03 -7.23 -6.75
C LEU A 206 22.69 -5.86 -6.79
N ALA A 207 22.60 -5.11 -5.68
CA ALA A 207 23.17 -3.78 -5.59
C ALA A 207 24.68 -3.81 -5.29
N LYS A 208 25.28 -4.98 -5.00
CA LYS A 208 26.72 -5.10 -4.73
C LYS A 208 27.61 -4.70 -5.91
N LYS A 209 27.09 -4.78 -7.14
CA LYS A 209 27.81 -4.38 -8.36
C LYS A 209 27.96 -2.87 -8.53
N PHE A 210 27.20 -2.08 -7.79
CA PHE A 210 27.26 -0.62 -7.86
C PHE A 210 28.27 -0.10 -6.84
N SER A 211 29.08 0.87 -7.26
CA SER A 211 29.94 1.65 -6.36
C SER A 211 29.10 2.47 -5.38
N LEU A 212 29.71 2.90 -4.28
CA LEU A 212 29.05 3.76 -3.29
C LEU A 212 28.52 5.06 -3.93
N ALA A 213 29.29 5.65 -4.84
CA ALA A 213 28.88 6.85 -5.56
C ALA A 213 27.62 6.63 -6.39
N GLU A 214 27.59 5.57 -7.21
CA GLU A 214 26.41 5.24 -8.04
C GLU A 214 25.17 4.98 -7.19
N LYS A 215 25.33 4.30 -6.05
CA LYS A 215 24.23 4.06 -5.11
C LYS A 215 23.67 5.38 -4.58
N SER A 216 24.54 6.26 -4.10
CA SER A 216 24.16 7.57 -3.58
C SER A 216 23.48 8.43 -4.65
N PHE A 217 24.03 8.48 -5.86
CA PHE A 217 23.43 9.22 -6.98
C PHE A 217 22.04 8.68 -7.37
N SER A 218 21.83 7.36 -7.29
CA SER A 218 20.54 6.73 -7.57
C SER A 218 19.46 7.02 -6.51
N LEU A 219 19.83 7.50 -5.33
CA LEU A 219 18.89 7.87 -4.27
C LEU A 219 18.69 9.37 -4.13
N LEU A 220 19.56 10.18 -4.73
CA LEU A 220 19.60 11.62 -4.54
C LEU A 220 18.30 12.33 -4.98
N PRO A 221 17.71 12.04 -6.16
CA PRO A 221 16.39 12.58 -6.53
C PRO A 221 15.28 12.18 -5.55
N TYR A 222 15.25 10.92 -5.11
CA TYR A 222 14.29 10.45 -4.11
C TYR A 222 14.42 11.21 -2.79
N PHE A 223 15.65 11.44 -2.34
CA PHE A 223 15.95 12.20 -1.14
C PHE A 223 15.51 13.66 -1.27
N PHE A 224 15.84 14.35 -2.37
CA PHE A 224 15.43 15.74 -2.59
C PHE A 224 13.92 15.90 -2.67
N ILE A 225 13.22 14.98 -3.36
CA ILE A 225 11.76 14.96 -3.39
C ILE A 225 11.21 14.75 -1.98
N GLY A 226 11.77 13.80 -1.23
CA GLY A 226 11.33 13.50 0.13
C GLY A 226 11.52 14.66 1.10
N VAL A 227 12.70 15.28 1.11
CA VAL A 227 13.00 16.45 1.94
C VAL A 227 12.14 17.63 1.52
N GLY A 228 11.99 17.90 0.23
CA GLY A 228 11.13 18.97 -0.29
C GLY A 228 9.67 18.76 0.12
N TYR A 229 9.18 17.52 0.02
CA TYR A 229 7.84 17.15 0.46
C TYR A 229 7.65 17.34 1.98
N LEU A 230 8.60 16.86 2.79
CA LEU A 230 8.54 17.02 4.24
C LEU A 230 8.61 18.50 4.65
N TYR A 231 9.48 19.30 4.01
CA TYR A 231 9.53 20.74 4.23
C TYR A 231 8.18 21.39 3.92
N PHE A 232 7.61 21.12 2.75
CA PHE A 232 6.29 21.63 2.38
C PHE A 232 5.22 21.19 3.39
N ARG A 233 5.21 19.91 3.75
CA ARG A 233 4.16 19.33 4.60
C ARG A 233 4.21 19.77 6.05
N LEU A 234 5.42 19.84 6.63
CA LEU A 234 5.65 20.11 8.05
C LEU A 234 5.79 21.60 8.36
N TYR A 235 6.27 22.40 7.39
CA TYR A 235 6.57 23.81 7.62
C TYR A 235 5.61 24.77 6.91
N LEU A 236 5.24 24.50 5.65
CA LEU A 236 4.44 25.43 4.85
C LEU A 236 2.93 25.17 4.97
N LEU A 237 2.54 23.92 5.24
CA LEU A 237 1.13 23.54 5.34
C LEU A 237 0.65 23.47 6.79
N PRO A 238 -0.62 23.82 7.05
CA PRO A 238 -1.18 23.68 8.38
C PRO A 238 -1.32 22.19 8.77
N PHE A 239 -1.13 21.93 10.06
CA PHE A 239 -1.35 20.61 10.65
C PHE A 239 -2.83 20.40 10.97
N ASN A 240 -3.34 19.23 10.61
CA ASN A 240 -4.64 18.80 11.08
C ASN A 240 -4.60 18.68 12.63
N PRO A 241 -5.42 19.45 13.37
CA PRO A 241 -5.37 19.48 14.82
C PRO A 241 -5.68 18.12 15.46
N GLY A 242 -6.51 17.29 14.82
CA GLY A 242 -6.83 15.93 15.27
C GLY A 242 -5.67 14.94 15.16
N TYR A 243 -4.60 15.31 14.45
CA TYR A 243 -3.42 14.46 14.23
C TYR A 243 -2.15 15.04 14.86
N LYS A 244 -2.28 16.00 15.77
CA LYS A 244 -1.13 16.48 16.55
C LYS A 244 -0.56 15.30 17.35
N PRO A 245 0.75 15.00 17.20
CA PRO A 245 1.36 13.88 17.90
C PRO A 245 1.22 14.09 19.40
N GLN A 246 0.57 13.14 20.08
CA GLN A 246 0.53 13.11 21.53
C GLN A 246 1.72 12.27 22.00
N MET A 247 2.61 12.88 22.79
CA MET A 247 3.80 12.22 23.36
C MET A 247 3.43 11.39 24.58
N VAL A 248 2.39 10.57 24.46
CA VAL A 248 1.93 9.67 25.52
C VAL A 248 2.46 8.28 25.21
N LEU A 249 3.22 7.69 26.15
CA LEU A 249 3.91 6.41 25.92
C LEU A 249 2.97 5.28 25.49
N SER A 250 1.73 5.25 26.00
CA SER A 250 0.73 4.25 25.60
C SER A 250 0.35 4.34 24.12
N TRP A 251 0.37 5.54 23.53
CA TRP A 251 0.10 5.76 22.11
C TRP A 251 1.23 5.25 21.21
N LEU A 252 2.41 4.98 21.77
CA LEU A 252 3.50 4.31 21.07
C LEU A 252 3.50 2.80 21.33
N ILE A 253 3.43 2.39 22.60
CA ILE A 253 3.55 0.98 23.00
C ILE A 253 2.39 0.16 22.45
N VAL A 254 1.15 0.64 22.59
CA VAL A 254 -0.02 -0.15 22.21
C VAL A 254 -0.02 -0.47 20.71
N PRO A 255 0.16 0.50 19.79
CA PRO A 255 0.30 0.19 18.37
C PRO A 255 1.53 -0.68 18.05
N ALA A 256 2.66 -0.47 18.73
CA ALA A 256 3.86 -1.28 18.52
C ALA A 256 3.66 -2.75 18.92
N THR A 257 2.98 -3.01 20.04
CA THR A 257 2.60 -4.35 20.50
C THR A 257 1.63 -5.01 19.52
N TYR A 258 0.61 -4.29 19.07
CA TYR A 258 -0.32 -4.81 18.06
C TYR A 258 0.40 -5.15 16.76
N LEU A 259 1.31 -4.28 16.31
CA LEU A 259 2.13 -4.50 15.11
C LEU A 259 3.00 -5.75 15.29
N LEU A 260 3.67 -5.90 16.44
CA LEU A 260 4.52 -7.05 16.74
C LEU A 260 3.72 -8.35 16.74
N ILE A 261 2.62 -8.44 17.50
CA ILE A 261 1.75 -9.62 17.56
C ILE A 261 1.27 -9.99 16.16
N SER A 262 0.85 -8.98 15.40
CA SER A 262 0.31 -9.17 14.07
C SER A 262 1.35 -9.59 13.02
N PHE A 263 2.65 -9.32 13.22
CA PHE A 263 3.74 -9.90 12.43
C PHE A 263 4.07 -11.33 12.88
N LEU A 264 4.02 -11.59 14.20
CA LEU A 264 4.34 -12.89 14.76
C LEU A 264 3.31 -13.95 14.37
N ILE A 265 2.02 -13.61 14.27
CA ILE A 265 0.95 -14.55 13.91
C ILE A 265 1.19 -15.20 12.52
N PRO A 266 1.37 -14.47 11.41
CA PRO A 266 1.67 -15.06 10.11
C PRO A 266 2.94 -15.92 10.12
N ILE A 267 3.99 -15.46 10.80
CA ILE A 267 5.27 -16.20 10.92
C ILE A 267 5.04 -17.50 11.68
N PHE A 268 4.32 -17.46 12.80
CA PHE A 268 3.99 -18.62 13.61
C PHE A 268 3.10 -19.62 12.84
N CYS A 269 2.09 -19.14 12.12
CA CYS A 269 1.26 -19.98 11.26
C CYS A 269 2.07 -20.69 10.17
N LEU A 270 3.03 -19.98 9.55
CA LEU A 270 3.96 -20.57 8.59
C LEU A 270 4.88 -21.60 9.27
N LEU A 271 5.43 -21.31 10.44
CA LEU A 271 6.28 -22.25 11.18
C LEU A 271 5.52 -23.53 11.57
N LEU A 272 4.31 -23.39 12.12
CA LEU A 272 3.44 -24.52 12.45
C LEU A 272 3.10 -25.37 11.23
N GLY A 273 2.87 -24.74 10.08
CA GLY A 273 2.66 -25.47 8.83
C GLY A 273 3.91 -26.28 8.45
N THR A 274 5.11 -25.69 8.55
CA THR A 274 6.36 -26.38 8.18
C THR A 274 6.72 -27.55 9.09
N LEU A 275 6.35 -27.49 10.38
CA LEU A 275 6.50 -28.61 11.32
C LEU A 275 5.58 -29.79 10.97
N ASN A 276 4.52 -29.55 10.20
CA ASN A 276 3.59 -30.57 9.72
C ASN A 276 4.03 -31.15 8.35
N SER A 277 5.33 -31.45 8.22
CA SER A 277 6.08 -31.79 7.00
C SER A 277 5.65 -33.08 6.26
N LYS A 278 4.60 -33.77 6.73
CA LYS A 278 3.97 -34.89 6.01
C LYS A 278 2.97 -34.42 4.93
N ILE A 279 2.65 -33.13 4.88
CA ILE A 279 1.67 -32.57 3.96
C ILE A 279 2.39 -32.10 2.69
N LYS A 280 2.00 -32.63 1.52
CA LYS A 280 2.55 -32.21 0.22
C LYS A 280 2.36 -30.69 0.04
N PRO A 281 3.30 -29.96 -0.61
CA PRO A 281 3.19 -28.50 -0.79
C PRO A 281 1.86 -28.02 -1.41
N SER A 282 1.23 -28.85 -2.24
CA SER A 282 -0.10 -28.60 -2.82
C SER A 282 -1.25 -28.63 -1.80
N GLU A 283 -1.10 -29.37 -0.71
CA GLU A 283 -2.07 -29.47 0.39
C GLU A 283 -1.78 -28.48 1.52
N TYR A 284 -0.55 -27.99 1.59
CA TYR A 284 -0.14 -26.93 2.52
C TYR A 284 -0.97 -25.66 2.35
N PHE A 285 -1.24 -25.28 1.10
CA PHE A 285 -2.03 -24.08 0.82
C PHE A 285 -3.50 -24.23 1.23
N LYS A 286 -4.08 -25.42 1.02
CA LYS A 286 -5.43 -25.75 1.49
C LYS A 286 -5.52 -25.77 3.03
N GLY A 287 -4.50 -26.34 3.68
CA GLY A 287 -4.40 -26.37 5.14
C GLY A 287 -4.09 -25.00 5.77
N MET A 288 -3.32 -24.15 5.07
CA MET A 288 -3.01 -22.79 5.54
C MET A 288 -4.23 -21.89 5.42
N LEU A 289 -4.97 -21.90 4.31
CA LEU A 289 -6.22 -21.15 4.17
C LEU A 289 -7.26 -21.56 5.23
N SER A 290 -7.38 -22.86 5.53
CA SER A 290 -8.31 -23.32 6.57
C SER A 290 -7.85 -22.98 7.98
N ARG A 291 -6.55 -22.99 8.28
CA ARG A 291 -6.02 -22.71 9.64
C ARG A 291 -5.79 -21.23 9.93
N VAL A 292 -5.33 -20.46 8.95
CA VAL A 292 -5.18 -19.01 9.02
C VAL A 292 -6.55 -18.33 9.04
N GLY A 293 -7.50 -18.84 8.24
CA GLY A 293 -8.89 -18.39 8.28
C GLY A 293 -9.51 -18.53 9.67
N TYR A 294 -9.07 -19.50 10.48
CA TYR A 294 -9.48 -19.64 11.89
C TYR A 294 -8.68 -18.76 12.86
N ALA A 295 -7.34 -18.69 12.73
CA ALA A 295 -6.51 -17.96 13.70
C ALA A 295 -6.64 -16.42 13.59
N ILE A 296 -6.87 -15.89 12.39
CA ILE A 296 -7.00 -14.44 12.16
C ILE A 296 -8.42 -13.95 12.48
N PHE A 297 -9.41 -14.83 12.42
CA PHE A 297 -10.82 -14.50 12.71
C PHE A 297 -11.09 -14.18 14.18
N PHE A 298 -10.34 -14.79 15.11
CA PHE A 298 -10.66 -14.71 16.53
C PHE A 298 -9.85 -13.68 17.33
N ILE A 299 -8.91 -12.96 16.70
CA ILE A 299 -7.95 -12.13 17.45
C ILE A 299 -8.22 -10.61 17.41
N PRO A 300 -8.91 -9.98 16.42
CA PRO A 300 -9.19 -8.55 16.52
C PRO A 300 -10.66 -8.12 16.57
N PHE A 301 -11.65 -9.03 16.55
CA PHE A 301 -13.08 -8.62 16.54
C PHE A 301 -13.76 -8.60 17.91
N PHE A 302 -13.02 -8.82 19.00
CA PHE A 302 -13.49 -8.63 20.37
C PHE A 302 -12.51 -7.72 21.12
N ILE A 303 -12.51 -6.41 20.82
CA ILE A 303 -12.20 -5.27 21.71
C ILE A 303 -12.78 -4.02 21.05
#